data_AF-A0A7J3NMU0-F1
#
_entry.id   AF-A0A7J3NMU0-F1
#
_cell.length_a   1.000
_cell.length_b   1.000
_cell.length_c   1.000
_cell.angle_alpha   90.00
_cell.angle_beta   90.00
_cell.angle_gamma   90.00
#
_symmetry.space_group_name_H-M   'P 1'
#
loop_
_entity.id
_entity.type
_entity.pdbx_description
1 polymer ?
#
loop_
_entity_poly.entity_id
_entity_poly.type
_entity_poly.pdbx_seq_one_letter_code
_entity_poly.pdbx_strand_id
1 'polypeptide(L)'
;MKALHDSAAMIGLCFLDVKGRVVYADPFFSRFVLRSMSSYVKKHFPSLPVGSYVIPDDNIPVILWRLSDHIVLAAQTRESVAPLITRTPLILRLAKKFIKNVTISSLEVKENLSTGDFDIQTWEVFSFKGNSKDLVLSALSNDENMLKVVEAIDGKRSVLAISKQTGVPLEKCAMILKNLLEWGMLIKVELCPLIRKVNAGKLLLFGIQDKYVRLYRELKTLCDGTRSVKEIADALGISYENLRHLLNILGEDVTWVKREG
;
A
#
# COMPACT_ATOMS: atom_id res chain seq x y z
N MET A 1 -23.63 -19.36 6.75
CA MET A 1 -22.76 -19.05 7.91
C MET A 1 -22.59 -20.22 8.87
N LYS A 2 -23.54 -21.17 8.99
CA LYS A 2 -23.38 -22.43 9.77
C LYS A 2 -22.05 -23.19 9.55
N ALA A 3 -21.56 -23.26 8.32
CA ALA A 3 -20.29 -23.94 7.98
C ALA A 3 -19.01 -23.35 8.63
N LEU A 4 -19.05 -22.11 9.15
CA LEU A 4 -17.92 -21.51 9.87
C LEU A 4 -18.00 -21.76 11.40
N HIS A 5 -19.15 -22.23 11.90
CA HIS A 5 -19.36 -22.55 13.31
C HIS A 5 -19.07 -24.02 13.64
N ASP A 6 -19.14 -24.94 12.67
CA ASP A 6 -18.95 -26.39 12.87
C ASP A 6 -17.47 -26.81 12.98
N SER A 7 -16.60 -25.94 13.45
CA SER A 7 -15.17 -26.25 13.59
C SER A 7 -14.57 -25.75 14.90
N ALA A 8 -13.55 -26.46 15.37
CA ALA A 8 -12.81 -26.18 16.60
C ALA A 8 -12.47 -24.68 16.82
N ALA A 9 -12.15 -23.94 15.75
CA ALA A 9 -11.97 -22.48 15.83
C ALA A 9 -13.23 -21.75 15.34
N MET A 10 -14.00 -21.14 16.26
CA MET A 10 -15.09 -20.24 15.89
C MET A 10 -14.56 -18.98 15.21
N ILE A 11 -15.11 -18.66 14.04
CA ILE A 11 -14.82 -17.44 13.28
C ILE A 11 -16.10 -16.62 13.20
N GLY A 12 -16.06 -15.39 13.70
CA GLY A 12 -17.13 -14.42 13.52
C GLY A 12 -16.83 -13.50 12.35
N LEU A 13 -17.85 -13.13 11.58
CA LEU A 13 -17.78 -12.15 10.49
C LEU A 13 -18.53 -10.86 10.84
N CYS A 14 -18.00 -9.73 10.40
CA CYS A 14 -18.62 -8.41 10.53
C CYS A 14 -18.41 -7.63 9.24
N PHE A 15 -19.45 -6.98 8.75
CA PHE A 15 -19.38 -6.10 7.59
C PHE A 15 -19.55 -4.66 8.06
N LEU A 16 -18.63 -3.80 7.61
CA LEU A 16 -18.64 -2.38 7.88
C LEU A 16 -18.70 -1.61 6.57
N ASP A 17 -19.34 -0.45 6.59
CA ASP A 17 -19.21 0.51 5.50
C ASP A 17 -17.93 1.35 5.63
N VAL A 18 -17.66 2.18 4.62
CA VAL A 18 -16.48 3.06 4.56
C VAL A 18 -16.42 4.09 5.69
N LYS A 19 -17.56 4.40 6.32
CA LYS A 19 -17.67 5.33 7.45
C LYS A 19 -17.47 4.60 8.79
N GLY A 20 -17.19 3.30 8.76
CA GLY A 20 -17.05 2.44 9.92
C GLY A 20 -18.38 2.01 10.54
N ARG A 21 -19.53 2.21 9.88
CA ARG A 21 -20.83 1.78 10.40
C ARG A 21 -20.99 0.28 10.18
N VAL A 22 -21.41 -0.44 11.21
CA VAL A 22 -21.62 -1.89 11.16
C VAL A 22 -22.91 -2.18 10.38
N VAL A 23 -22.78 -2.85 9.24
CA VAL A 23 -23.88 -3.31 8.38
C VAL A 23 -24.40 -4.66 8.87
N TYR A 24 -23.50 -5.53 9.31
CA TYR A 24 -23.81 -6.84 9.89
C TYR A 24 -22.69 -7.24 10.85
N ALA A 25 -23.01 -7.91 11.95
CA ALA A 25 -22.02 -8.57 12.79
C ALA A 25 -22.58 -9.86 13.36
N ASP A 26 -21.77 -10.92 13.33
CA ASP A 26 -22.05 -12.12 14.10
C ASP A 26 -22.14 -11.76 15.60
N PRO A 27 -23.03 -12.40 16.38
CA PRO A 27 -23.11 -12.22 17.84
C PRO A 27 -21.80 -12.51 18.58
N PHE A 28 -20.86 -13.15 17.89
CA PHE A 28 -19.51 -13.44 18.35
C PHE A 28 -18.67 -12.18 18.62
N PHE A 29 -18.98 -11.04 17.97
CA PHE A 29 -18.25 -9.78 18.15
C PHE A 29 -18.62 -9.08 19.45
N SER A 30 -17.61 -8.74 20.27
CA SER A 30 -17.84 -7.88 21.42
C SER A 30 -18.07 -6.43 20.99
N ARG A 31 -18.82 -5.67 21.79
CA ARG A 31 -19.05 -4.23 21.54
C ARG A 31 -17.74 -3.43 21.49
N PHE A 32 -16.73 -3.87 22.25
CA PHE A 32 -15.41 -3.25 22.26
C PHE A 32 -14.69 -3.43 20.91
N VAL A 33 -14.63 -4.66 20.40
CA VAL A 33 -14.01 -4.96 19.10
C VAL A 33 -14.72 -4.22 17.97
N LEU A 34 -16.06 -4.19 17.98
CA LEU A 34 -16.83 -3.45 16.98
C LEU A 34 -16.49 -1.95 16.97
N ARG A 35 -16.31 -1.33 18.13
CA ARG A 35 -15.90 0.09 18.23
C ARG A 35 -14.47 0.31 17.73
N SER A 36 -13.55 -0.59 18.07
CA SER A 36 -12.15 -0.53 17.61
C SER A 36 -12.07 -0.63 16.09
N MET A 37 -12.73 -1.63 15.50
CA MET A 37 -12.83 -1.81 14.04
C MET A 37 -13.51 -0.63 13.34
N SER A 38 -14.63 -0.15 13.89
CA SER A 38 -15.37 0.99 13.35
C SER A 38 -14.47 2.24 13.27
N SER A 39 -13.75 2.52 14.36
CA SER A 39 -12.83 3.66 14.44
C SER A 39 -11.65 3.50 13.49
N TYR A 40 -11.10 2.28 13.39
CA TYR A 40 -10.01 1.96 12.48
C TYR A 40 -10.42 2.14 11.01
N VAL A 41 -11.52 1.52 10.59
CA VAL A 41 -12.05 1.67 9.22
C VAL A 41 -12.35 3.13 8.92
N LYS A 42 -13.02 3.85 9.81
CA LYS A 42 -13.31 5.28 9.59
C LYS A 42 -12.05 6.12 9.38
N LYS A 43 -10.96 5.82 10.09
CA LYS A 43 -9.69 6.56 10.01
C LYS A 43 -8.83 6.13 8.82
N HIS A 44 -8.90 4.85 8.42
CA HIS A 44 -7.96 4.25 7.50
C HIS A 44 -8.59 3.77 6.18
N PHE A 45 -9.91 3.86 5.98
CA PHE A 45 -10.56 3.39 4.75
C PHE A 45 -9.97 3.96 3.45
N PRO A 46 -9.68 5.28 3.35
CA PRO A 46 -9.10 5.85 2.13
C PRO A 46 -7.71 5.28 1.80
N SER A 47 -6.99 4.79 2.82
CA SER A 47 -5.66 4.24 2.71
C SER A 47 -5.60 2.73 2.89
N LEU A 48 -6.75 2.05 3.07
CA LEU A 48 -6.89 0.61 3.23
C LEU A 48 -6.75 -0.05 1.86
N PRO A 49 -5.62 -0.73 1.57
CA PRO A 49 -5.45 -1.41 0.30
C PRO A 49 -6.41 -2.58 0.15
N VAL A 50 -6.63 -3.04 -1.08
CA VAL A 50 -7.42 -4.26 -1.34
C VAL A 50 -6.62 -5.46 -0.85
N GLY A 51 -7.00 -6.06 0.27
CA GLY A 51 -6.23 -7.13 0.92
C GLY A 51 -6.62 -7.34 2.38
N SER A 52 -5.90 -8.23 3.07
CA SER A 52 -6.11 -8.58 4.49
C SER A 52 -5.24 -7.73 5.42
N TYR A 53 -5.81 -7.10 6.46
CA TYR A 53 -5.07 -6.38 7.51
C TYR A 53 -5.36 -6.95 8.87
N VAL A 54 -4.33 -7.24 9.66
CA VAL A 54 -4.52 -7.51 11.08
C VAL A 54 -4.69 -6.17 11.79
N ILE A 55 -5.79 -5.99 12.54
CA ILE A 55 -5.90 -4.84 13.43
C ILE A 55 -4.98 -5.09 14.62
N PRO A 56 -4.11 -4.13 14.99
CA PRO A 56 -3.28 -4.23 16.17
C PRO A 56 -4.13 -3.97 17.40
N ASP A 57 -4.86 -4.98 17.85
CA ASP A 57 -5.38 -5.05 19.21
C ASP A 57 -4.89 -6.37 19.79
N ASP A 58 -3.98 -6.29 20.76
CA ASP A 58 -3.09 -7.38 21.17
C ASP A 58 -3.82 -8.61 21.72
N ASN A 59 -5.11 -8.47 22.02
CA ASN A 59 -5.91 -9.53 22.67
C ASN A 59 -6.85 -10.29 21.72
N ILE A 60 -7.19 -9.74 20.54
CA ILE A 60 -8.19 -10.36 19.65
C ILE A 60 -7.73 -10.28 18.20
N PRO A 61 -7.34 -11.41 17.58
CA PRO A 61 -6.93 -11.43 16.19
C PRO A 61 -8.13 -11.10 15.28
N VAL A 62 -8.07 -9.96 14.61
CA VAL A 62 -9.04 -9.51 13.62
C VAL A 62 -8.34 -9.27 12.30
N ILE A 63 -8.86 -9.85 11.21
CA ILE A 63 -8.44 -9.54 9.85
C ILE A 63 -9.53 -8.73 9.13
N LEU A 64 -9.16 -7.61 8.53
CA LEU A 64 -10.00 -6.77 7.68
C LEU A 64 -9.71 -7.03 6.20
N TRP A 65 -10.75 -7.17 5.38
CA TRP A 65 -10.69 -7.22 3.93
C TRP A 65 -11.58 -6.14 3.32
N ARG A 66 -11.03 -5.27 2.49
CA ARG A 66 -11.84 -4.41 1.62
C ARG A 66 -12.44 -5.27 0.51
N LEU A 67 -13.76 -5.44 0.52
CA LEU A 67 -14.46 -6.28 -0.46
C LEU A 67 -14.98 -5.49 -1.67
N SER A 68 -15.23 -4.19 -1.48
CA SER A 68 -15.62 -3.25 -2.53
C SER A 68 -15.23 -1.82 -2.13
N ASP A 69 -15.60 -0.83 -2.94
CA ASP A 69 -15.43 0.59 -2.61
C ASP A 69 -16.32 1.07 -1.47
N HIS A 70 -17.27 0.23 -1.03
CA HIS A 70 -18.25 0.60 -0.02
C HIS A 70 -18.27 -0.30 1.21
N ILE A 71 -17.64 -1.48 1.14
CA ILE A 71 -17.78 -2.53 2.15
C ILE A 71 -16.43 -3.10 2.55
N VAL A 72 -16.21 -3.17 3.85
CA VAL A 72 -15.12 -3.88 4.52
C VAL A 72 -15.69 -5.09 5.26
N LEU A 73 -15.05 -6.24 5.13
CA LEU A 73 -15.29 -7.41 5.95
C LEU A 73 -14.23 -7.48 7.05
N ALA A 74 -14.65 -7.64 8.28
CA ALA A 74 -13.81 -8.09 9.38
C ALA A 74 -14.10 -9.56 9.68
N ALA A 75 -13.08 -10.36 9.93
CA ALA A 75 -13.22 -11.66 10.58
C ALA A 75 -12.38 -11.69 11.84
N GLN A 76 -12.94 -12.26 12.91
CA GLN A 76 -12.25 -12.44 14.18
C GLN A 76 -12.26 -13.90 14.60
N THR A 77 -11.30 -14.28 15.43
CA THR A 77 -11.32 -15.55 16.17
C THR A 77 -10.78 -15.35 17.58
N ARG A 78 -10.99 -16.32 18.48
CA ARG A 78 -10.59 -16.23 19.91
C ARG A 78 -9.19 -16.76 20.20
N GLU A 79 -8.62 -17.56 19.30
CA GLU A 79 -7.39 -18.30 19.58
C GLU A 79 -6.17 -17.63 18.96
N SER A 80 -6.02 -17.70 17.63
CA SER A 80 -4.85 -17.20 16.91
C SER A 80 -5.25 -16.70 15.52
N VAL A 81 -4.35 -16.03 14.80
CA VAL A 81 -4.62 -15.58 13.43
C VAL A 81 -4.69 -16.76 12.44
N ALA A 82 -4.12 -17.93 12.78
CA ALA A 82 -3.96 -19.06 11.86
C ALA A 82 -5.29 -19.61 11.28
N PRO A 83 -6.38 -19.80 12.05
CA PRO A 83 -7.70 -20.14 11.51
C PRO A 83 -8.25 -19.12 10.52
N LEU A 84 -7.99 -17.82 10.73
CA LEU A 84 -8.44 -16.77 9.81
C LEU A 84 -7.68 -16.85 8.48
N ILE A 85 -6.37 -17.09 8.53
CA ILE A 85 -5.52 -17.25 7.33
C ILE A 85 -5.92 -18.51 6.56
N THR A 86 -5.93 -19.67 7.22
CA THR A 86 -6.24 -20.96 6.59
C THR A 86 -7.62 -20.99 5.96
N ARG A 87 -8.58 -20.23 6.49
CA ARG A 87 -9.97 -20.18 6.00
C ARG A 87 -10.30 -18.95 5.17
N THR A 88 -9.33 -18.08 4.92
CA THR A 88 -9.51 -16.89 4.08
C THR A 88 -10.22 -17.21 2.75
N PRO A 89 -9.90 -18.29 2.01
CA PRO A 89 -10.60 -18.61 0.76
C PRO A 89 -12.10 -18.84 0.95
N LEU A 90 -12.50 -19.54 2.03
CA LEU A 90 -13.90 -19.85 2.33
C LEU A 90 -14.64 -18.61 2.85
N ILE A 91 -14.00 -17.83 3.72
CA ILE A 91 -14.52 -16.57 4.26
C ILE A 91 -14.82 -15.59 3.11
N LEU A 92 -13.87 -15.37 2.20
CA LEU A 92 -14.04 -14.47 1.07
C LEU A 92 -15.09 -14.99 0.07
N ARG A 93 -15.17 -16.30 -0.16
CA ARG A 93 -16.21 -16.90 -1.02
C ARG A 93 -17.60 -16.66 -0.45
N LEU A 94 -17.78 -16.84 0.86
CA LEU A 94 -19.04 -16.59 1.55
C LEU A 94 -19.39 -15.10 1.55
N ALA A 95 -18.41 -14.23 1.79
CA ALA A 95 -18.62 -12.79 1.82
C ALA A 95 -18.98 -12.21 0.45
N LYS A 96 -18.37 -12.72 -0.64
CA LYS A 96 -18.77 -12.36 -2.01
C LYS A 96 -20.19 -12.81 -2.33
N LYS A 97 -20.60 -13.99 -1.87
CA LYS A 97 -21.99 -14.47 -2.02
C LYS A 97 -22.95 -13.58 -1.23
N PHE A 98 -22.55 -13.13 -0.04
CA PHE A 98 -23.33 -12.19 0.78
C PHE A 98 -23.49 -10.84 0.08
N ILE A 99 -22.39 -10.20 -0.38
CA ILE A 99 -22.44 -8.91 -1.09
C ILE A 99 -23.32 -8.99 -2.33
N LYS A 100 -23.18 -10.05 -3.14
CA LYS A 100 -24.01 -10.24 -4.34
C LYS A 100 -25.50 -10.28 -4.01
N ASN A 101 -25.87 -10.79 -2.85
CA ASN A 101 -27.25 -10.87 -2.37
C ASN A 101 -27.71 -9.59 -1.62
N VAL A 102 -26.78 -8.68 -1.28
CA VAL A 102 -27.03 -7.45 -0.50
C VAL A 102 -27.08 -6.20 -1.40
N THR A 103 -26.75 -6.30 -2.69
CA THR A 103 -26.90 -5.20 -3.65
C THR A 103 -28.36 -4.74 -3.77
N ILE A 104 -28.73 -3.71 -3.03
CA ILE A 104 -29.52 -2.50 -3.39
C ILE A 104 -29.77 -1.75 -2.07
N SER A 105 -29.02 -0.67 -1.84
CA SER A 105 -29.50 0.63 -1.37
C SER A 105 -28.33 1.49 -0.85
N SER A 106 -28.05 2.57 -1.58
CA SER A 106 -27.26 3.74 -1.20
C SER A 106 -25.73 3.58 -1.07
N LEU A 107 -24.98 4.15 -2.01
CA LEU A 107 -24.31 5.46 -1.84
C LEU A 107 -23.42 5.72 -3.07
N GLU A 108 -23.92 6.53 -4.00
CA GLU A 108 -23.06 7.32 -4.88
C GLU A 108 -22.36 8.39 -4.04
N VAL A 109 -21.03 8.47 -4.10
CA VAL A 109 -20.28 9.65 -3.66
C VAL A 109 -19.26 9.96 -4.74
N LYS A 110 -19.46 11.12 -5.39
CA LYS A 110 -18.54 11.72 -6.35
C LYS A 110 -17.17 11.95 -5.71
N GLU A 111 -16.14 11.43 -6.36
CA GLU A 111 -14.75 11.78 -6.09
C GLU A 111 -14.50 13.24 -6.49
N ASN A 112 -13.97 14.04 -5.56
CA ASN A 112 -13.30 15.29 -5.85
C ASN A 112 -12.05 15.34 -4.96
N LEU A 113 -10.90 15.03 -5.54
CA LEU A 113 -9.58 15.35 -4.99
C LEU A 113 -8.93 16.30 -5.98
N SER A 114 -8.96 17.59 -5.65
CA SER A 114 -8.21 18.63 -6.34
C SER A 114 -6.71 18.40 -6.10
N THR A 115 -6.00 17.95 -7.12
CA THR A 115 -4.54 17.99 -7.17
C THR A 115 -4.11 19.44 -7.30
N GLY A 116 -3.53 20.00 -6.25
CA GLY A 116 -2.75 21.23 -6.34
C GLY A 116 -1.53 20.97 -7.23
N ASP A 117 -1.27 21.90 -8.14
CA ASP A 117 -0.25 21.85 -9.17
C ASP A 117 1.16 21.80 -8.55
N PHE A 118 1.68 20.58 -8.33
CA PHE A 118 3.08 20.35 -8.00
C PHE A 118 3.73 19.58 -9.15
N ASP A 119 4.67 20.24 -9.82
CA ASP A 119 5.40 19.71 -10.99
C ASP A 119 6.27 18.48 -10.63
N ILE A 120 6.67 18.35 -9.36
CA ILE A 120 7.36 17.18 -8.82
C ILE A 120 6.36 16.20 -8.23
N GLN A 121 6.34 14.99 -8.76
CA GLN A 121 5.49 13.93 -8.26
C GLN A 121 6.09 13.33 -6.98
N THR A 122 5.23 12.95 -6.02
CA THR A 122 5.60 12.43 -4.69
C THR A 122 6.51 11.19 -4.70
N TRP A 123 6.67 10.59 -5.87
CA TRP A 123 7.22 9.28 -6.07
C TRP A 123 8.47 9.27 -6.94
N GLU A 124 8.89 10.46 -7.37
CA GLU A 124 10.14 10.70 -8.09
C GLU A 124 11.34 10.56 -7.17
N VAL A 125 12.47 10.20 -7.77
CA VAL A 125 13.75 9.98 -7.11
C VAL A 125 14.77 10.91 -7.74
N PHE A 126 15.60 11.50 -6.90
CA PHE A 126 16.61 12.47 -7.32
C PHE A 126 17.98 12.07 -6.78
N SER A 127 19.04 12.41 -7.52
CA SER A 127 20.42 12.32 -7.02
C SER A 127 21.17 13.61 -7.34
N PHE A 128 22.21 13.90 -6.57
CA PHE A 128 23.11 15.01 -6.88
C PHE A 128 23.88 14.76 -8.18
N LYS A 129 24.10 15.83 -8.94
CA LYS A 129 24.96 15.84 -10.11
C LYS A 129 26.41 16.08 -9.66
N GLY A 130 27.28 15.09 -9.81
CA GLY A 130 28.69 15.20 -9.38
C GLY A 130 28.84 15.57 -7.90
N ASN A 131 29.72 16.53 -7.59
CA ASN A 131 30.02 16.96 -6.21
C ASN A 131 29.09 18.07 -5.68
N SER A 132 27.93 18.30 -6.33
CA SER A 132 27.00 19.37 -5.94
C SER A 132 26.45 19.25 -4.53
N LYS A 133 26.50 18.07 -3.90
CA LYS A 133 26.05 17.86 -2.52
C LYS A 133 26.83 18.74 -1.53
N ASP A 134 28.16 18.76 -1.65
CA ASP A 134 29.03 19.49 -0.72
C ASP A 134 28.88 21.00 -0.88
N LEU A 135 28.68 21.46 -2.13
CA LEU A 135 28.37 22.85 -2.45
C LEU A 135 27.05 23.29 -1.81
N VAL A 136 25.99 22.48 -1.93
CA VAL A 136 24.67 22.76 -1.35
C VAL A 136 24.72 22.77 0.18
N LEU A 137 25.42 21.81 0.79
CA LEU A 137 25.59 21.75 2.25
C LEU A 137 26.37 22.94 2.81
N SER A 138 27.39 23.42 2.10
CA SER A 138 28.19 24.57 2.52
C SER A 138 27.45 25.91 2.41
N ALA A 139 26.53 26.04 1.44
CA ALA A 139 25.82 27.30 1.15
C ALA A 139 24.54 27.51 2.00
N LEU A 140 23.98 26.45 2.58
CA LEU A 140 22.60 26.44 3.11
C LEU A 140 22.53 26.07 4.59
N SER A 141 23.60 26.34 5.34
CA SER A 141 23.79 26.02 6.76
C SER A 141 22.74 26.61 7.71
N ASN A 142 21.84 27.49 7.22
CA ASN A 142 20.85 28.19 8.04
C ASN A 142 19.41 27.64 7.93
N ASP A 143 19.07 26.75 6.99
CA ASP A 143 17.73 26.12 6.91
C ASP A 143 17.79 24.64 7.31
N GLU A 144 17.36 24.35 8.53
CA GLU A 144 17.34 23.00 9.11
C GLU A 144 16.51 22.00 8.30
N ASN A 145 15.40 22.42 7.68
CA ASN A 145 14.58 21.52 6.87
C ASN A 145 15.24 21.21 5.54
N MET A 146 15.90 22.21 4.95
CA MET A 146 16.64 22.03 3.71
C MET A 146 17.82 21.09 3.90
N LEU A 147 18.57 21.22 4.99
CA LEU A 147 19.66 20.31 5.37
C LEU A 147 19.16 18.86 5.50
N LYS A 148 18.08 18.64 6.27
CA LYS A 148 17.49 17.29 6.44
C LYS A 148 17.11 16.65 5.11
N VAL A 149 16.48 17.40 4.21
CA VAL A 149 16.08 16.90 2.88
C VAL A 149 17.32 16.61 2.03
N VAL A 150 18.29 17.52 1.96
CA VAL A 150 19.55 17.36 1.21
C VAL A 150 20.36 16.16 1.67
N GLU A 151 20.44 15.93 2.98
CA GLU A 151 21.12 14.76 3.55
C GLU A 151 20.43 13.45 3.20
N ALA A 152 19.09 13.45 3.14
CA ALA A 152 18.28 12.27 2.85
C ALA A 152 18.28 11.86 1.37
N ILE A 153 18.70 12.75 0.45
CA ILE A 153 18.84 12.45 -0.98
C ILE A 153 20.01 11.49 -1.20
N ASP A 154 19.68 10.28 -1.65
CA ASP A 154 20.62 9.18 -1.87
C ASP A 154 20.50 8.54 -3.27
N GLY A 155 19.65 9.08 -4.15
CA GLY A 155 19.38 8.50 -5.46
C GLY A 155 18.54 7.23 -5.44
N LYS A 156 17.95 6.85 -4.30
CA LYS A 156 17.17 5.62 -4.12
C LYS A 156 15.80 5.88 -3.51
N ARG A 157 15.68 6.85 -2.62
CA ARG A 157 14.43 7.18 -1.92
C ARG A 157 13.55 8.13 -2.74
N SER A 158 12.24 7.89 -2.72
CA SER A 158 11.28 8.83 -3.29
C SER A 158 11.07 10.06 -2.43
N VAL A 159 10.49 11.11 -3.00
CA VAL A 159 10.09 12.33 -2.25
C VAL A 159 9.24 11.99 -1.02
N LEU A 160 8.28 11.08 -1.16
CA LEU A 160 7.45 10.60 -0.05
C LEU A 160 8.26 9.89 1.03
N ALA A 161 9.25 9.07 0.66
CA ALA A 161 10.11 8.38 1.61
C ALA A 161 11.02 9.37 2.36
N ILE A 162 11.56 10.36 1.64
CA ILE A 162 12.36 11.46 2.23
C ILE A 162 11.52 12.25 3.23
N SER A 163 10.29 12.64 2.87
CA SER A 163 9.37 13.35 3.75
C SER A 163 9.09 12.57 5.04
N LYS A 164 8.79 11.26 4.94
CA LYS A 164 8.56 10.40 6.11
C LYS A 164 9.79 10.25 7.01
N GLN A 165 10.98 10.11 6.41
CA GLN A 165 12.22 9.93 7.16
C GLN A 165 12.66 11.21 7.88
N THR A 166 12.53 12.35 7.22
CA THR A 166 13.00 13.65 7.73
C THR A 166 11.97 14.34 8.63
N GLY A 167 10.70 13.93 8.55
CA GLY A 167 9.58 14.62 9.20
C GLY A 167 9.19 15.94 8.51
N VAL A 168 9.82 16.30 7.38
CA VAL A 168 9.52 17.52 6.63
C VAL A 168 8.24 17.29 5.80
N PRO A 169 7.28 18.24 5.78
CA PRO A 169 6.06 18.13 4.98
C PRO A 169 6.34 17.84 3.51
N LEU A 170 5.46 17.08 2.87
CA LEU A 170 5.64 16.63 1.49
C LEU A 170 5.71 17.78 0.50
N GLU A 171 4.87 18.82 0.67
CA GLU A 171 4.90 20.00 -0.19
C GLU A 171 6.24 20.74 -0.06
N LYS A 172 6.77 20.83 1.16
CA LYS A 172 8.06 21.47 1.43
C LYS A 172 9.23 20.66 0.85
N CYS A 173 9.18 19.33 0.94
CA CYS A 173 10.16 18.46 0.28
C CYS A 173 10.14 18.65 -1.24
N ALA A 174 8.95 18.64 -1.85
CA ALA A 174 8.80 18.84 -3.30
C ALA A 174 9.33 20.21 -3.72
N MET A 175 9.04 21.27 -2.97
CA MET A 175 9.56 22.62 -3.24
C MET A 175 11.09 22.69 -3.14
N ILE A 176 11.70 22.11 -2.11
CA ILE A 176 13.17 22.07 -1.95
C ILE A 176 13.81 21.34 -3.12
N LEU A 177 13.27 20.17 -3.49
CA LEU A 177 13.78 19.39 -4.62
C LEU A 177 13.61 20.12 -5.95
N LYS A 178 12.51 20.87 -6.13
CA LYS A 178 12.28 21.68 -7.32
C LYS A 178 13.33 22.77 -7.47
N ASN A 179 13.59 23.53 -6.41
CA ASN A 179 14.61 24.57 -6.42
C ASN A 179 16.00 24.00 -6.74
N LEU A 180 16.36 22.87 -6.12
CA LEU A 180 17.65 22.21 -6.37
C LEU A 180 17.76 21.63 -7.80
N LEU A 181 16.66 21.18 -8.38
CA LEU A 181 16.60 20.74 -9.77
C LEU A 181 16.75 21.92 -10.75
N GLU A 182 16.06 23.03 -10.49
CA GLU A 182 16.16 24.28 -11.28
C GLU A 182 17.56 24.88 -11.22
N TRP A 183 18.25 24.77 -10.09
CA TRP A 183 19.66 25.17 -9.94
C TRP A 183 20.65 24.19 -10.59
N GLY A 184 20.18 23.10 -11.19
CA GLY A 184 21.01 22.11 -11.86
C GLY A 184 21.85 21.24 -10.90
N MET A 185 21.52 21.24 -9.61
CA MET A 185 22.24 20.48 -8.57
C MET A 185 21.77 19.04 -8.49
N LEU A 186 20.52 18.78 -8.87
CA LEU A 186 19.92 17.45 -8.92
C LEU A 186 19.71 16.97 -10.36
N ILE A 187 19.66 15.65 -10.51
CA ILE A 187 19.13 14.96 -11.67
C ILE A 187 17.99 14.05 -11.23
N LYS A 188 16.99 13.89 -12.10
CA LYS A 188 15.97 12.88 -11.91
C LYS A 188 16.57 11.50 -12.19
N VAL A 189 16.30 10.56 -11.30
CA VAL A 189 16.82 9.20 -11.39
C VAL A 189 15.68 8.25 -11.74
N GLU A 190 15.87 7.48 -12.79
CA GLU A 190 14.97 6.39 -13.11
C GLU A 190 15.41 5.13 -12.37
N LEU A 191 14.48 4.57 -11.59
CA LEU A 191 14.70 3.34 -10.84
C LEU A 191 14.04 2.16 -11.55
N CYS A 192 14.84 1.13 -11.79
CA CYS A 192 14.44 -0.10 -12.46
C CYS A 192 14.33 -1.22 -11.40
N PRO A 193 13.15 -1.83 -11.20
CA PRO A 193 13.00 -2.89 -10.23
C PRO A 193 13.68 -4.19 -10.71
N LEU A 194 14.32 -4.88 -9.77
CA LEU A 194 14.99 -6.16 -9.94
C LEU A 194 14.49 -7.14 -8.87
N ILE A 195 13.93 -8.27 -9.30
CA ILE A 195 13.43 -9.33 -8.41
C ILE A 195 14.28 -10.60 -8.61
N ARG A 196 15.24 -10.85 -7.70
CA ARG A 196 16.15 -12.00 -7.81
C ARG A 196 15.54 -13.29 -7.27
N LYS A 197 14.81 -13.21 -6.15
CA LYS A 197 14.18 -14.34 -5.48
C LYS A 197 12.73 -14.04 -5.19
N VAL A 198 11.93 -15.09 -5.27
CA VAL A 198 10.50 -15.04 -5.04
C VAL A 198 10.23 -15.78 -3.75
N ASN A 199 9.76 -15.08 -2.73
CA ASN A 199 9.26 -15.75 -1.54
C ASN A 199 7.88 -16.33 -1.85
N ALA A 200 7.79 -17.66 -1.96
CA ALA A 200 6.53 -18.36 -2.24
C ALA A 200 5.44 -18.04 -1.20
N GLY A 201 5.80 -17.70 0.03
CA GLY A 201 4.85 -17.26 1.06
C GLY A 201 4.20 -15.90 0.74
N LYS A 202 4.91 -14.98 0.07
CA LYS A 202 4.33 -13.70 -0.38
C LYS A 202 3.48 -13.85 -1.64
N LEU A 203 3.67 -14.91 -2.44
CA LEU A 203 2.73 -15.25 -3.52
C LEU A 203 1.31 -15.49 -2.98
N LEU A 204 1.21 -16.04 -1.76
CA LEU A 204 -0.08 -16.27 -1.10
C LEU A 204 -0.82 -14.97 -0.76
N LEU A 205 -0.10 -13.83 -0.63
CA LEU A 205 -0.71 -12.50 -0.41
C LEU A 205 -1.51 -12.02 -1.62
N PHE A 206 -1.15 -12.49 -2.83
CA PHE A 206 -1.86 -12.18 -4.08
C PHE A 206 -2.97 -13.19 -4.40
N GLY A 207 -3.15 -14.20 -3.55
CA GLY A 207 -4.14 -15.26 -3.70
C GLY A 207 -3.72 -16.41 -4.63
N ILE A 208 -4.35 -17.56 -4.45
CA ILE A 208 -4.06 -18.83 -5.17
C ILE A 208 -4.68 -18.83 -6.59
N GLN A 209 -5.17 -17.69 -7.10
CA GLN A 209 -5.74 -17.70 -8.45
C GLN A 209 -4.62 -17.75 -9.49
N ASP A 210 -4.71 -18.66 -10.46
CA ASP A 210 -3.73 -18.85 -11.53
C ASP A 210 -3.34 -17.55 -12.25
N LYS A 211 -4.27 -16.60 -12.36
CA LYS A 211 -4.04 -15.27 -12.93
C LYS A 211 -2.90 -14.51 -12.22
N TYR A 212 -2.86 -14.56 -10.88
CA TYR A 212 -1.86 -13.82 -10.09
C TYR A 212 -0.52 -14.55 -10.08
N VAL A 213 -0.54 -15.89 -10.13
CA VAL A 213 0.67 -16.70 -10.30
C VAL A 213 1.34 -16.40 -11.65
N ARG A 214 0.56 -16.26 -12.73
CA ARG A 214 1.06 -15.86 -14.06
C ARG A 214 1.63 -14.44 -14.05
N LEU A 215 0.84 -13.47 -13.58
CA LEU A 215 1.26 -12.07 -13.44
C LEU A 215 2.60 -11.97 -12.70
N TYR A 216 2.77 -12.76 -11.64
CA TYR A 216 3.98 -12.72 -10.85
C TYR A 216 5.20 -13.34 -11.55
N ARG A 217 5.02 -14.43 -12.30
CA ARG A 217 6.11 -15.00 -13.12
C ARG A 217 6.56 -13.99 -14.17
N GLU A 218 5.60 -13.32 -14.80
CA GLU A 218 5.88 -12.26 -15.77
C GLU A 218 6.59 -11.08 -15.11
N LEU A 219 6.13 -10.66 -13.92
CA LEU A 219 6.79 -9.62 -13.12
C LEU A 219 8.25 -9.97 -12.83
N LYS A 220 8.56 -11.21 -12.46
CA LYS A 220 9.93 -11.68 -12.24
C LYS A 220 10.78 -11.57 -13.53
N THR A 221 10.20 -11.89 -14.68
CA THR A 221 10.92 -11.80 -15.96
C THR A 221 11.12 -10.37 -16.44
N LEU A 222 10.21 -9.47 -16.09
CA LEU A 222 10.24 -8.07 -16.54
C LEU A 222 11.02 -7.17 -15.57
N CYS A 223 11.00 -7.46 -14.27
CA CYS A 223 11.78 -6.79 -13.23
C CYS A 223 13.19 -7.36 -13.17
N ASP A 224 13.99 -7.08 -14.19
CA ASP A 224 15.39 -7.49 -14.35
C ASP A 224 16.40 -6.38 -14.01
N GLY A 225 15.92 -5.24 -13.51
CA GLY A 225 16.74 -4.07 -13.22
C GLY A 225 17.13 -3.26 -14.46
N THR A 226 16.65 -3.63 -15.65
CA THR A 226 16.83 -2.83 -16.86
C THR A 226 15.61 -1.98 -17.12
N ARG A 227 14.39 -2.52 -17.05
CA ARG A 227 13.18 -1.77 -17.41
C ARG A 227 12.69 -0.84 -16.31
N SER A 228 12.13 0.31 -16.67
CA SER A 228 11.47 1.20 -15.72
C SER A 228 10.12 0.64 -15.30
N VAL A 229 9.59 1.14 -14.17
CA VAL A 229 8.26 0.72 -13.70
C VAL A 229 7.18 1.02 -14.75
N LYS A 230 7.33 2.09 -15.53
CA LYS A 230 6.37 2.43 -16.59
C LYS A 230 6.42 1.42 -17.74
N GLU A 231 7.62 1.10 -18.23
CA GLU A 231 7.81 0.10 -19.28
C GLU A 231 7.27 -1.28 -18.88
N ILE A 232 7.43 -1.66 -17.61
CA ILE A 232 6.92 -2.93 -17.08
C ILE A 232 5.39 -2.89 -16.95
N ALA A 233 4.81 -1.77 -16.52
CA ALA A 233 3.36 -1.61 -16.41
C ALA A 233 2.69 -1.75 -17.77
N ASP A 234 3.24 -1.08 -18.78
CA ASP A 234 2.78 -1.15 -20.16
C ASP A 234 2.89 -2.58 -20.71
N ALA A 235 4.00 -3.28 -20.45
CA ALA A 235 4.19 -4.68 -20.88
C ALA A 235 3.21 -5.66 -20.20
N LEU A 236 2.78 -5.38 -18.96
CA LEU A 236 1.84 -6.19 -18.20
C LEU A 236 0.36 -5.80 -18.45
N GLY A 237 0.10 -4.72 -19.19
CA GLY A 237 -1.25 -4.20 -19.40
C GLY A 237 -1.95 -3.75 -18.11
N ILE A 238 -1.18 -3.31 -17.11
CA ILE A 238 -1.71 -2.80 -15.83
C ILE A 238 -1.32 -1.34 -15.66
N SER A 239 -2.08 -0.59 -14.85
CA SER A 239 -1.71 0.79 -14.57
C SER A 239 -0.40 0.87 -13.79
N TYR A 240 0.34 1.96 -14.00
CA TYR A 240 1.59 2.25 -13.33
C TYR A 240 1.43 2.24 -11.79
N GLU A 241 0.33 2.79 -11.28
CA GLU A 241 0.00 2.86 -9.85
C GLU A 241 -0.20 1.47 -9.26
N ASN A 242 -0.90 0.59 -10.00
CA ASN A 242 -1.15 -0.78 -9.59
C ASN A 242 0.15 -1.58 -9.55
N LEU A 243 1.01 -1.48 -10.57
CA LEU A 243 2.31 -2.15 -10.55
C LEU A 243 3.16 -1.65 -9.39
N ARG A 244 3.18 -0.34 -9.15
CA ARG A 244 3.96 0.24 -8.04
C ARG A 244 3.46 -0.27 -6.69
N HIS A 245 2.14 -0.39 -6.51
CA HIS A 245 1.58 -0.97 -5.30
C HIS A 245 2.01 -2.43 -5.12
N LEU A 246 1.99 -3.22 -6.19
CA LEU A 246 2.48 -4.60 -6.17
C LEU A 246 3.96 -4.67 -5.76
N LEU A 247 4.83 -3.86 -6.38
CA LEU A 247 6.25 -3.80 -6.04
C LEU A 247 6.48 -3.36 -4.58
N ASN A 248 5.66 -2.45 -4.06
CA ASN A 248 5.73 -2.02 -2.67
C ASN A 248 5.30 -3.13 -1.69
N ILE A 249 4.30 -3.94 -2.04
CA ILE A 249 3.91 -5.13 -1.25
C ILE A 249 5.05 -6.15 -1.19
N LEU A 250 5.79 -6.31 -2.29
CA LEU A 250 6.96 -7.19 -2.33
C LEU A 250 8.10 -6.66 -1.45
N GLY A 251 8.20 -5.34 -1.30
CA GLY A 251 9.09 -4.70 -0.35
C GLY A 251 10.54 -5.13 -0.58
N GLU A 252 11.13 -5.80 0.40
CA GLU A 252 12.54 -6.24 0.36
C GLU A 252 12.88 -7.23 -0.76
N ASP A 253 11.90 -7.87 -1.38
CA ASP A 253 12.13 -8.76 -2.54
C ASP A 253 12.40 -7.98 -3.83
N VAL A 254 12.14 -6.66 -3.83
CA VAL A 254 12.42 -5.76 -4.95
C VAL A 254 13.67 -4.95 -4.64
N THR A 255 14.73 -5.22 -5.39
CA THR A 255 15.92 -4.37 -5.41
C THR A 255 15.78 -3.30 -6.49
N TRP A 256 16.17 -2.07 -6.20
CA TRP A 256 16.08 -0.97 -7.17
C TRP A 256 17.44 -0.69 -7.77
N VAL A 257 17.55 -0.82 -9.08
CA VAL A 257 18.76 -0.52 -9.85
C VAL A 257 18.61 0.85 -10.46
N LYS A 258 19.65 1.68 -10.29
CA LYS A 258 19.72 3.00 -10.91
C LYS A 258 19.99 2.83 -12.40
N ARG A 259 19.14 3.40 -13.25
CA ARG A 259 19.47 3.65 -14.66
C ARG A 259 19.87 5.12 -14.77
N GLU A 260 21.12 5.35 -15.11
CA GLU A 260 21.56 6.69 -15.50
C GLU A 260 21.02 6.94 -16.91
N GLY A 261 20.20 7.97 -17.04
CA GLY A 261 19.70 8.44 -18.34
C GLY A 261 20.71 9.32 -19.05
#